data_AF-A0A8J1Z7S7-F1
#
_entry.id   AF-A0A8J1Z7S7-F1
#
_cell.length_a   1.000
_cell.length_b   1.000
_cell.length_c   1.000
_cell.angle_alpha   90.00
_cell.angle_beta   90.00
_cell.angle_gamma   90.00
#
_symmetry.space_group_name_H-M   'P 1'
#
loop_
_entity.id
_entity.type
_entity.pdbx_description
1 polymer ?
#
loop_
_entity_poly.entity_id
_entity_poly.type
_entity_poly.pdbx_seq_one_letter_code
_entity_poly.pdbx_strand_id
1 'polypeptide(L)'
;MQALARRYPFPTGRLTGSDQLMDTAFPGTACARLIAVLDRVDKIPQANLDADWDLIVRPTLLAAGGLKHLSNVTGHGFNDDNHCDLTTMLGSVQSETNADGAVAQISRQNQLGPHIQLASLAIVSEVTGATNNADQEGGSWTTCTNGAHMTPPSDVAHVQFRSRIAFKLVWAPPTFETFALVDDIGRLLKTGRPTGQLPHLSMRERNYALVKGGIYARAVDEMTAA
;
A
#
# COMPACT_ATOMS: atom_id res chain seq x y z
N MET A 1 7.31 17.83 14.14
CA MET A 1 6.34 18.22 13.09
C MET A 1 6.94 18.78 11.81
N GLN A 2 7.70 19.87 11.81
CA GLN A 2 8.35 20.38 10.57
C GLN A 2 9.19 19.30 9.85
N ALA A 3 9.86 18.43 10.62
CA ALA A 3 10.62 17.31 10.06
C ALA A 3 9.75 16.26 9.33
N LEU A 4 8.56 15.92 9.84
CA LEU A 4 7.65 14.97 9.18
C LEU A 4 7.01 15.59 7.94
N ALA A 5 6.56 16.84 8.04
CA ALA A 5 5.97 17.56 6.89
C ALA A 5 6.94 17.65 5.70
N ARG A 6 8.25 17.80 5.95
CA ARG A 6 9.29 17.80 4.90
C ARG A 6 9.54 16.42 4.28
N ARG A 7 9.19 15.34 4.98
CA ARG A 7 9.41 13.95 4.54
C ARG A 7 8.20 13.36 3.84
N TYR A 8 7.00 13.92 4.08
CA TYR A 8 5.79 13.46 3.43
C TYR A 8 5.71 13.98 1.98
N PRO A 9 5.57 13.12 0.97
CA PRO A 9 5.75 13.52 -0.43
C PRO A 9 4.50 14.12 -1.09
N PHE A 10 3.37 14.21 -0.38
CA PHE A 10 2.08 14.67 -0.91
C PHE A 10 1.58 15.97 -0.25
N PRO A 11 0.56 16.64 -0.82
CA PRO A 11 0.02 17.88 -0.27
C PRO A 11 -0.51 17.73 1.18
N THR A 12 0.07 18.49 2.10
CA THR A 12 -0.23 18.38 3.54
C THR A 12 -0.77 19.66 4.16
N GLY A 13 -1.53 19.46 5.22
CA GLY A 13 -2.00 20.49 6.13
C GLY A 13 -1.88 20.01 7.57
N ARG A 14 -2.67 20.64 8.44
CA ARG A 14 -2.82 20.23 9.85
C ARG A 14 -4.26 19.83 10.08
N LEU A 15 -4.46 18.83 10.92
CA LEU A 15 -5.78 18.54 11.44
C LEU A 15 -6.18 19.67 12.41
N THR A 16 -7.40 20.18 12.29
CA THR A 16 -7.89 21.29 13.11
C THR A 16 -7.82 20.94 14.60
N GLY A 17 -7.14 21.77 15.39
CA GLY A 17 -7.01 21.57 16.84
C GLY A 17 -5.97 20.52 17.24
N SER A 18 -5.16 20.00 16.31
CA SER A 18 -4.04 19.13 16.64
C SER A 18 -2.77 19.49 15.86
N ASP A 19 -1.63 19.05 16.39
CA ASP A 19 -0.35 19.11 15.67
C ASP A 19 -0.15 17.90 14.76
N GLN A 20 -1.20 17.15 14.41
CA GLN A 20 -1.10 15.98 13.53
C GLN A 20 -1.02 16.40 12.06
N LEU A 21 -0.09 15.76 11.33
CA LEU A 21 0.03 15.92 9.88
C LEU A 21 -1.19 15.29 9.19
N MET A 22 -1.79 16.01 8.25
CA MET A 22 -2.96 15.56 7.50
C MET A 22 -2.71 15.70 5.99
N ASP A 23 -3.03 14.68 5.21
CA ASP A 23 -3.10 14.81 3.75
C ASP A 23 -4.39 15.55 3.36
N THR A 24 -4.25 16.60 2.56
CA THR A 24 -5.37 17.49 2.22
C THR A 24 -6.32 16.92 1.17
N ALA A 25 -5.84 15.98 0.33
CA ALA A 25 -6.67 15.29 -0.65
C ALA A 25 -7.27 14.00 -0.07
N PHE A 26 -6.53 13.29 0.78
CA PHE A 26 -6.88 12.01 1.37
C PHE A 26 -6.77 12.06 2.90
N PRO A 27 -7.72 12.71 3.59
CA PRO A 27 -7.66 12.98 5.02
C PRO A 27 -7.74 11.72 5.90
N GLY A 28 -8.11 10.56 5.34
CA GLY A 28 -8.07 9.28 6.05
C GLY A 28 -6.66 8.68 6.15
N THR A 29 -5.65 9.29 5.52
CA THR A 29 -4.28 8.78 5.52
C THR A 29 -3.60 8.94 6.87
N ALA A 30 -3.02 7.87 7.39
CA ALA A 30 -2.09 7.95 8.52
C ALA A 30 -0.70 8.41 8.03
N CYS A 31 -0.49 9.73 7.87
CA CYS A 31 0.69 10.28 7.21
C CYS A 31 2.03 9.86 7.84
N ALA A 32 2.12 9.80 9.17
CA ALA A 32 3.34 9.36 9.84
C ALA A 32 3.64 7.87 9.57
N ARG A 33 2.61 7.03 9.47
CA ARG A 33 2.76 5.62 9.10
C ARG A 33 3.21 5.49 7.65
N LEU A 34 2.64 6.28 6.73
CA LEU A 34 3.08 6.32 5.33
C LEU A 34 4.57 6.66 5.23
N ILE A 35 5.04 7.68 5.96
CA ILE A 35 6.47 8.04 5.98
C ILE A 35 7.32 6.85 6.46
N ALA A 36 6.91 6.18 7.54
CA ALA A 36 7.63 5.01 8.04
C ALA A 36 7.68 3.87 7.02
N VAL A 37 6.58 3.64 6.28
CA VAL A 37 6.55 2.65 5.20
C VAL A 37 7.52 3.02 4.08
N LEU A 38 7.49 4.26 3.59
CA LEU A 38 8.39 4.70 2.52
C LEU A 38 9.86 4.58 2.93
N ASP A 39 10.19 4.98 4.15
CA ASP A 39 11.52 4.81 4.74
C ASP A 39 11.97 3.34 4.78
N ARG A 40 11.05 2.44 5.12
CA ARG A 40 11.34 1.00 5.16
C ARG A 40 11.51 0.42 3.77
N VAL A 41 10.66 0.80 2.82
CA VAL A 41 10.75 0.39 1.40
C VAL A 41 12.08 0.83 0.78
N ASP A 42 12.49 2.08 1.01
CA ASP A 42 13.77 2.60 0.52
C ASP A 42 14.97 1.77 1.02
N LYS A 43 14.91 1.31 2.28
CA LYS A 43 15.94 0.51 2.92
C LYS A 43 15.91 -0.98 2.56
N ILE A 44 14.93 -1.46 1.79
CA ILE A 44 14.92 -2.87 1.37
C ILE A 44 16.14 -3.12 0.45
N PRO A 45 17.02 -4.08 0.80
CA PRO A 45 18.11 -4.48 -0.08
C PRO A 45 17.56 -5.11 -1.37
N GLN A 46 18.18 -4.82 -2.51
CA GLN A 46 17.76 -5.40 -3.80
C GLN A 46 17.78 -6.95 -3.76
N ALA A 47 18.77 -7.54 -3.07
CA ALA A 47 18.86 -8.98 -2.88
C ALA A 47 17.62 -9.59 -2.22
N ASN A 48 16.89 -8.84 -1.38
CA ASN A 48 15.64 -9.31 -0.78
C ASN A 48 14.47 -9.23 -1.76
N LEU A 49 14.49 -8.33 -2.74
CA LEU A 49 13.44 -8.18 -3.77
C LEU A 49 13.62 -9.16 -4.93
N ASP A 50 14.82 -9.70 -5.10
CA ASP A 50 15.17 -10.72 -6.09
C ASP A 50 15.24 -12.15 -5.50
N ALA A 51 14.93 -12.29 -4.21
CA ALA A 51 14.95 -13.57 -3.51
C ALA A 51 13.70 -14.43 -3.79
N ASP A 52 13.56 -15.53 -3.05
CA ASP A 52 12.36 -16.36 -3.05
C ASP A 52 11.13 -15.56 -2.59
N TRP A 53 10.05 -15.66 -3.35
CA TRP A 53 8.84 -14.88 -3.16
C TRP A 53 8.17 -15.12 -1.81
N ASP A 54 7.89 -16.37 -1.48
CA ASP A 54 7.13 -16.75 -0.29
C ASP A 54 7.97 -16.66 0.98
N LEU A 55 9.27 -16.96 0.86
CA LEU A 55 10.18 -17.00 2.00
C LEU A 55 10.73 -15.62 2.38
N ILE A 56 11.02 -14.75 1.40
CA ILE A 56 11.75 -13.50 1.64
C ILE A 56 10.98 -12.29 1.11
N VAL A 57 10.63 -12.25 -0.18
CA VAL A 57 10.14 -11.02 -0.83
C VAL A 57 8.81 -10.57 -0.23
N ARG A 58 7.78 -11.41 -0.29
CA ARG A 58 6.44 -11.06 0.22
C ARG A 58 6.45 -10.79 1.74
N PRO A 59 7.10 -11.59 2.60
CA PRO A 59 7.28 -11.23 4.01
C PRO A 59 7.99 -9.89 4.22
N THR A 60 9.01 -9.57 3.41
CA THR A 60 9.71 -8.29 3.46
C THR A 60 8.78 -7.13 3.09
N LEU A 61 7.97 -7.27 2.04
CA LEU A 61 6.99 -6.26 1.63
C LEU A 61 5.92 -6.01 2.72
N LEU A 62 5.39 -7.09 3.32
CA LEU A 62 4.45 -6.99 4.44
C LEU A 62 5.09 -6.26 5.63
N ALA A 63 6.29 -6.67 6.04
CA ALA A 63 7.01 -6.05 7.15
C ALA A 63 7.34 -4.57 6.89
N ALA A 64 7.82 -4.24 5.69
CA ALA A 64 8.07 -2.86 5.28
C ALA A 64 6.79 -2.02 5.32
N GLY A 65 5.66 -2.63 4.93
CA GLY A 65 4.35 -2.02 5.01
C GLY A 65 3.74 -1.88 6.40
N GLY A 66 4.42 -2.38 7.43
CA GLY A 66 3.89 -2.38 8.79
C GLY A 66 2.82 -3.44 9.02
N LEU A 67 2.91 -4.57 8.33
CA LEU A 67 2.01 -5.72 8.48
C LEU A 67 2.77 -6.94 9.00
N LYS A 68 2.11 -7.70 9.87
CA LYS A 68 2.52 -9.04 10.28
C LYS A 68 2.28 -10.02 9.14
N HIS A 69 3.15 -11.00 9.00
CA HIS A 69 2.92 -12.14 8.12
C HIS A 69 2.05 -13.19 8.83
N LEU A 70 0.74 -13.16 8.59
CA LEU A 70 -0.26 -14.04 9.19
C LEU A 70 -1.00 -14.76 8.07
N SER A 71 -0.81 -16.07 7.94
CA SER A 71 -1.32 -16.86 6.81
C SER A 71 -2.84 -16.72 6.59
N ASN A 72 -3.62 -16.59 7.65
CA ASN A 72 -5.08 -16.47 7.60
C ASN A 72 -5.61 -15.03 7.57
N VAL A 73 -4.75 -14.01 7.71
CA VAL A 73 -5.17 -12.60 7.76
C VAL A 73 -4.55 -11.81 6.61
N THR A 74 -3.23 -11.85 6.47
CA THR A 74 -2.49 -11.15 5.41
C THR A 74 -2.04 -12.08 4.28
N GLY A 75 -2.47 -13.35 4.31
CA GLY A 75 -2.11 -14.40 3.36
C GLY A 75 -2.33 -14.04 1.88
N HIS A 76 -3.37 -13.26 1.58
CA HIS A 76 -3.69 -12.82 0.23
C HIS A 76 -2.90 -11.59 -0.22
N GLY A 77 -2.37 -10.80 0.72
CA GLY A 77 -1.65 -9.57 0.42
C GLY A 77 -0.48 -9.81 -0.52
N PHE A 78 -0.48 -9.11 -1.66
CA PHE A 78 0.45 -9.25 -2.79
C PHE A 78 0.45 -10.63 -3.49
N ASN A 79 -0.35 -11.59 -3.03
CA ASN A 79 -0.32 -12.98 -3.52
C ASN A 79 -1.44 -13.32 -4.49
N ASP A 80 -2.27 -12.35 -4.85
CA ASP A 80 -3.28 -12.44 -5.89
C ASP A 80 -3.18 -11.23 -6.84
N ASP A 81 -4.15 -11.06 -7.72
CA ASP A 81 -4.19 -9.98 -8.70
C ASP A 81 -4.65 -8.64 -8.12
N ASN A 82 -5.35 -8.65 -6.99
CA ASN A 82 -6.18 -7.54 -6.58
C ASN A 82 -5.73 -6.87 -5.28
N HIS A 83 -5.25 -7.61 -4.28
CA HIS A 83 -4.83 -7.09 -2.98
C HIS A 83 -3.37 -6.62 -3.01
N CYS A 84 -3.09 -5.66 -3.89
CA CYS A 84 -1.72 -5.20 -4.17
C CYS A 84 -1.44 -3.77 -3.69
N ASP A 85 -2.42 -3.11 -3.06
CA ASP A 85 -2.30 -1.76 -2.53
C ASP A 85 -1.96 -1.77 -1.05
N LEU A 86 -0.75 -1.36 -0.69
CA LEU A 86 -0.45 -1.13 0.70
C LEU A 86 -0.93 0.27 1.12
N THR A 87 -2.06 0.30 1.82
CA THR A 87 -2.70 1.52 2.29
C THR A 87 -2.36 1.77 3.76
N THR A 88 -2.17 3.03 4.15
CA THR A 88 -1.94 3.42 5.56
C THR A 88 -3.02 4.37 6.05
N MET A 89 -3.89 3.92 6.95
CA MET A 89 -5.11 4.65 7.30
C MET A 89 -5.20 4.99 8.78
N LEU A 90 -5.86 6.10 9.10
CA LEU A 90 -6.12 6.54 10.47
C LEU A 90 -7.09 5.59 11.18
N GLY A 91 -6.99 5.53 12.50
CA GLY A 91 -7.89 4.71 13.32
C GLY A 91 -9.36 5.10 13.20
N SER A 92 -9.64 6.37 12.88
CA SER A 92 -11.00 6.88 12.67
C SER A 92 -11.67 6.33 11.40
N VAL A 93 -10.90 5.88 10.41
CA VAL A 93 -11.44 5.40 9.12
C VAL A 93 -11.17 3.92 8.86
N GLN A 94 -10.29 3.27 9.62
CA GLN A 94 -9.92 1.86 9.36
C GLN A 94 -11.09 0.86 9.46
N SER A 95 -12.19 1.25 10.11
CA SER A 95 -13.40 0.44 10.25
C SER A 95 -14.50 0.83 9.26
N GLU A 96 -14.23 1.77 8.33
CA GLU A 96 -15.16 2.12 7.27
C GLU A 96 -15.50 0.91 6.40
N THR A 97 -16.68 0.93 5.81
CA THR A 97 -17.21 -0.17 4.98
C THR A 97 -17.65 0.37 3.63
N ASN A 98 -17.72 -0.49 2.62
CA ASN A 98 -18.28 -0.14 1.31
C ASN A 98 -19.83 -0.13 1.30
N ALA A 99 -20.48 0.32 2.38
CA ALA A 99 -21.93 0.16 2.58
C ALA A 99 -22.77 0.83 1.49
N ASP A 100 -22.34 2.01 1.02
CA ASP A 100 -22.94 2.76 -0.07
C ASP A 100 -22.68 2.14 -1.46
N GLY A 101 -21.72 1.22 -1.55
CA GLY A 101 -21.32 0.55 -2.78
C GLY A 101 -20.49 1.44 -3.70
N ALA A 102 -19.83 2.45 -3.15
CA ALA A 102 -18.99 3.38 -3.91
C ALA A 102 -17.83 2.67 -4.62
N VAL A 103 -17.34 1.55 -4.08
CA VAL A 103 -16.36 0.69 -4.75
C VAL A 103 -17.06 -0.47 -5.44
N ALA A 104 -17.00 -0.48 -6.77
CA ALA A 104 -17.56 -1.57 -7.56
C ALA A 104 -16.87 -2.90 -7.21
N GLN A 105 -17.66 -3.99 -7.21
CA GLN A 105 -17.19 -5.37 -7.00
C GLN A 105 -16.61 -5.66 -5.60
N ILE A 106 -16.75 -4.75 -4.63
CA ILE A 106 -16.37 -4.96 -3.24
C ILE A 106 -17.62 -5.16 -2.38
N SER A 107 -17.56 -6.12 -1.43
CA SER A 107 -18.67 -6.40 -0.53
C SER A 107 -19.07 -5.17 0.28
N ARG A 108 -20.38 -4.89 0.35
CA ARG A 108 -20.95 -3.80 1.17
C ARG A 108 -20.79 -4.01 2.67
N GLN A 109 -20.46 -5.24 3.09
CA GLN A 109 -20.29 -5.63 4.49
C GLN A 109 -18.82 -5.88 4.85
N ASN A 110 -17.87 -5.38 4.05
CA ASN A 110 -16.45 -5.61 4.26
C ASN A 110 -15.93 -4.92 5.53
N GLN A 111 -15.99 -5.61 6.67
CA GLN A 111 -15.54 -5.10 7.98
C GLN A 111 -14.06 -5.41 8.19
N LEU A 112 -13.18 -4.50 7.73
CA LEU A 112 -11.73 -4.70 7.78
C LEU A 112 -11.07 -4.27 9.09
N GLY A 113 -11.73 -3.42 9.90
CA GLY A 113 -11.14 -2.81 11.10
C GLY A 113 -10.43 -3.78 12.06
N PRO A 114 -11.07 -4.88 12.52
CA PRO A 114 -10.42 -5.86 13.39
C PRO A 114 -9.20 -6.55 12.75
N HIS A 115 -9.26 -6.82 11.43
CA HIS A 115 -8.15 -7.45 10.70
C HIS A 115 -6.96 -6.49 10.56
N ILE A 116 -7.23 -5.21 10.29
CA ILE A 116 -6.23 -4.15 10.19
C ILE A 116 -5.50 -3.98 11.52
N GLN A 117 -6.24 -3.88 12.63
CA GLN A 117 -5.66 -3.79 13.97
C GLN A 117 -4.81 -5.01 14.31
N LEU A 118 -5.33 -6.21 14.05
CA LEU A 118 -4.65 -7.46 14.35
C LEU A 118 -3.32 -7.59 13.57
N ALA A 119 -3.34 -7.24 12.29
CA ALA A 119 -2.21 -7.40 11.39
C ALA A 119 -1.17 -6.27 11.49
N SER A 120 -1.53 -5.08 11.99
CA SER A 120 -0.62 -3.94 12.02
C SER A 120 0.54 -4.13 13.01
N LEU A 121 1.73 -3.74 12.57
CA LEU A 121 2.93 -3.58 13.39
C LEU A 121 3.01 -2.14 13.93
N ALA A 122 3.67 -1.97 15.07
CA ALA A 122 4.05 -0.66 15.61
C ALA A 122 5.27 -0.13 14.82
N ILE A 123 5.11 0.95 14.07
CA ILE A 123 6.14 1.48 13.14
C ILE A 123 6.27 3.00 13.17
N VAL A 124 5.30 3.71 13.75
CA VAL A 124 5.23 5.18 13.79
C VAL A 124 6.26 5.73 14.77
N SER A 125 6.50 5.03 15.87
CA SER A 125 7.55 5.40 16.85
C SER A 125 8.93 5.52 16.20
N GLU A 126 9.23 4.75 15.14
CA GLU A 126 10.49 4.81 14.40
C GLU A 126 10.77 6.15 13.73
N VAL A 127 9.71 6.87 13.31
CA VAL A 127 9.85 8.14 12.60
C VAL A 127 9.47 9.35 13.44
N THR A 128 8.71 9.14 14.52
CA THR A 128 8.25 10.21 15.42
C THR A 128 9.09 10.30 16.69
N GLY A 129 9.78 9.22 17.09
CA GLY A 129 10.41 9.11 18.41
C GLY A 129 9.39 9.06 19.57
N ALA A 130 8.10 8.94 19.25
CA ALA A 130 7.03 8.94 20.24
C ALA A 130 6.98 7.60 20.99
N THR A 131 6.91 7.65 22.32
CA THR A 131 6.77 6.48 23.21
C THR A 131 5.35 6.34 23.76
N ASN A 132 4.48 7.33 23.52
CA ASN A 132 3.06 7.24 23.78
C ASN A 132 2.37 6.48 22.63
N ASN A 133 1.10 6.10 22.81
CA ASN A 133 0.29 5.22 21.94
C ASN A 133 0.14 5.64 20.45
N ALA A 134 1.04 6.44 19.87
CA ALA A 134 1.12 6.80 18.45
C ALA A 134 1.07 5.58 17.51
N ASP A 135 1.56 4.43 17.96
CA ASP A 135 1.46 3.18 17.20
C ASP A 135 0.05 2.55 17.19
N GLN A 136 -0.87 3.01 18.04
CA GLN A 136 -2.25 2.55 18.15
C GLN A 136 -3.23 3.38 17.28
N GLU A 137 -2.80 4.52 16.72
CA GLU A 137 -3.65 5.36 15.88
C GLU A 137 -3.60 4.90 14.41
N GLY A 138 -4.42 3.90 14.10
CA GLY A 138 -4.60 3.42 12.73
C GLY A 138 -3.80 2.16 12.39
N GLY A 139 -3.70 1.86 11.09
CA GLY A 139 -3.07 0.64 10.63
C GLY A 139 -2.74 0.64 9.15
N SER A 140 -2.12 -0.45 8.72
CA SER A 140 -1.84 -0.74 7.33
C SER A 140 -2.75 -1.87 6.83
N TRP A 141 -3.00 -1.93 5.52
CA TRP A 141 -3.71 -3.04 4.90
C TRP A 141 -3.35 -3.20 3.43
N THR A 142 -3.45 -4.43 2.91
CA THR A 142 -3.41 -4.70 1.46
C THR A 142 -4.82 -4.62 0.89
N THR A 143 -5.19 -3.46 0.35
CA THR A 143 -6.53 -3.17 -0.20
C THR A 143 -6.65 -3.61 -1.66
N CYS A 144 -7.89 -3.75 -2.12
CA CYS A 144 -8.19 -4.14 -3.50
C CYS A 144 -7.90 -3.00 -4.48
N THR A 145 -7.33 -3.34 -5.63
CA THR A 145 -6.90 -2.41 -6.69
C THR A 145 -7.96 -2.17 -7.77
N ASN A 146 -9.17 -2.74 -7.65
CA ASN A 146 -10.26 -2.52 -8.60
C ASN A 146 -10.48 -1.01 -8.84
N GLY A 147 -10.37 -0.57 -10.10
CA GLY A 147 -10.53 0.84 -10.46
C GLY A 147 -9.25 1.67 -10.42
N ALA A 148 -8.09 1.06 -10.18
CA ALA A 148 -6.79 1.73 -10.18
C ALA A 148 -6.37 2.28 -11.56
N HIS A 149 -6.90 1.75 -12.68
CA HIS A 149 -6.67 2.29 -14.02
C HIS A 149 -7.43 3.59 -14.32
N MET A 150 -8.43 3.96 -13.49
CA MET A 150 -9.23 5.15 -13.73
C MET A 150 -8.46 6.44 -13.41
N THR A 151 -8.96 7.58 -13.91
CA THR A 151 -8.38 8.91 -13.66
C THR A 151 -9.48 9.86 -13.14
N PRO A 152 -9.50 10.22 -11.85
CA PRO A 152 -8.60 9.72 -10.79
C PRO A 152 -8.87 8.23 -10.46
N PRO A 153 -7.90 7.52 -9.83
CA PRO A 153 -8.12 6.17 -9.33
C PRO A 153 -9.32 6.11 -8.38
N SER A 154 -10.09 5.01 -8.44
CA SER A 154 -11.26 4.82 -7.58
C SER A 154 -11.26 3.46 -6.87
N ASP A 155 -10.07 3.01 -6.47
CA ASP A 155 -9.88 1.79 -5.69
C ASP A 155 -10.29 1.94 -4.21
N VAL A 156 -10.19 0.84 -3.46
CA VAL A 156 -10.64 0.79 -2.07
C VAL A 156 -9.91 1.80 -1.19
N ALA A 157 -8.61 2.02 -1.43
CA ALA A 157 -7.82 2.97 -0.63
C ALA A 157 -8.39 4.39 -0.74
N HIS A 158 -8.61 4.84 -1.98
CA HIS A 158 -9.04 6.20 -2.26
C HIS A 158 -10.50 6.46 -1.93
N VAL A 159 -11.39 5.49 -2.17
CA VAL A 159 -12.83 5.67 -2.04
C VAL A 159 -13.32 5.34 -0.63
N GLN A 160 -13.05 4.13 -0.15
CA GLN A 160 -13.58 3.66 1.14
C GLN A 160 -12.85 4.34 2.31
N PHE A 161 -11.52 4.37 2.26
CA PHE A 161 -10.71 4.89 3.37
C PHE A 161 -10.31 6.35 3.20
N ARG A 162 -10.49 6.93 2.01
CA ARG A 162 -9.97 8.26 1.65
C ARG A 162 -8.50 8.40 2.07
N SER A 163 -7.72 7.36 1.78
CA SER A 163 -6.34 7.19 2.20
C SER A 163 -5.44 7.00 0.99
N ARG A 164 -4.20 7.50 1.10
CA ARG A 164 -3.13 7.22 0.16
C ARG A 164 -2.69 5.76 0.21
N ILE A 165 -2.23 5.28 -0.94
CA ILE A 165 -1.43 4.08 -1.09
C ILE A 165 0.04 4.43 -0.83
N ALA A 166 0.66 3.78 0.15
CA ALA A 166 2.09 3.96 0.41
C ALA A 166 2.93 3.33 -0.71
N PHE A 167 2.54 2.13 -1.15
CA PHE A 167 3.00 1.57 -2.43
C PHE A 167 1.98 0.58 -3.00
N LYS A 168 1.94 0.48 -4.32
CA LYS A 168 1.23 -0.55 -5.08
C LYS A 168 2.24 -1.47 -5.73
N LEU A 169 2.01 -2.79 -5.63
CA LEU A 169 2.78 -3.77 -6.38
C LEU A 169 2.14 -3.99 -7.75
N VAL A 170 2.94 -3.82 -8.81
CA VAL A 170 2.52 -4.04 -10.20
C VAL A 170 3.50 -4.99 -10.88
N TRP A 171 3.00 -6.13 -11.36
CA TRP A 171 3.78 -7.07 -12.18
C TRP A 171 3.99 -6.53 -13.60
N ALA A 172 5.17 -6.76 -14.18
CA ALA A 172 5.60 -6.10 -15.42
C ALA A 172 5.56 -7.04 -16.64
N PRO A 173 4.88 -6.66 -17.74
CA PRO A 173 4.93 -7.42 -19.00
C PRO A 173 6.36 -7.44 -19.61
N PRO A 174 6.64 -8.28 -20.62
CA PRO A 174 5.76 -9.31 -21.18
C PRO A 174 5.82 -10.64 -20.43
N THR A 175 6.86 -10.89 -19.64
CA THR A 175 7.05 -12.19 -18.94
C THR A 175 6.41 -12.23 -17.56
N PHE A 176 6.10 -11.06 -16.98
CA PHE A 176 5.57 -10.92 -15.63
C PHE A 176 6.51 -11.44 -14.54
N GLU A 177 7.79 -11.69 -14.83
CA GLU A 177 8.79 -12.17 -13.88
C GLU A 177 9.36 -11.07 -12.97
N THR A 178 9.11 -9.81 -13.31
CA THR A 178 9.52 -8.64 -12.53
C THR A 178 8.30 -7.89 -12.02
N PHE A 179 8.46 -7.20 -10.89
CA PHE A 179 7.45 -6.28 -10.38
C PHE A 179 8.07 -4.91 -10.11
N ALA A 180 7.22 -3.89 -10.09
CA ALA A 180 7.51 -2.56 -9.60
C ALA A 180 6.69 -2.27 -8.34
N LEU A 181 7.28 -1.55 -7.40
CA LEU A 181 6.56 -0.83 -6.35
C LEU A 181 6.42 0.61 -6.81
N VAL A 182 5.19 1.11 -6.86
CA VAL A 182 4.90 2.49 -7.25
C VAL A 182 4.15 3.23 -6.14
N ASP A 183 4.41 4.52 -5.96
CA ASP A 183 3.68 5.35 -5.01
C ASP A 183 2.29 5.75 -5.51
N ASP A 184 1.53 6.46 -4.68
CA ASP A 184 0.16 6.88 -4.94
C ASP A 184 -0.04 7.72 -6.21
N ILE A 185 1.01 8.34 -6.74
CA ILE A 185 0.95 9.14 -7.97
C ILE A 185 1.70 8.49 -9.15
N GLY A 186 2.08 7.22 -8.99
CA GLY A 186 2.71 6.40 -10.02
C GLY A 186 4.22 6.56 -10.15
N ARG A 187 4.92 7.15 -9.16
CA ARG A 187 6.39 7.19 -9.17
C ARG A 187 6.96 5.82 -8.81
N LEU A 188 7.99 5.39 -9.53
CA LEU A 188 8.73 4.18 -9.21
C LEU A 188 9.46 4.33 -7.87
N LEU A 189 9.28 3.35 -6.97
CA LEU A 189 9.99 3.27 -5.69
C LEU A 189 11.10 2.23 -5.74
N LYS A 190 10.77 0.99 -6.15
CA LYS A 190 11.68 -0.16 -6.24
C LYS A 190 11.20 -1.13 -7.30
N THR A 191 12.08 -2.06 -7.68
CA THR A 191 11.76 -3.17 -8.58
C THR A 191 12.30 -4.47 -7.99
N GLY A 192 11.73 -5.60 -8.37
CA GLY A 192 12.25 -6.92 -8.01
C GLY A 192 12.08 -7.93 -9.13
N ARG A 193 12.95 -8.93 -9.17
CA ARG A 193 12.87 -10.12 -10.02
C ARG A 193 12.87 -11.38 -9.14
N PRO A 194 11.76 -11.64 -8.42
CA PRO A 194 11.71 -12.70 -7.43
C PRO A 194 11.76 -14.08 -8.10
N THR A 195 12.13 -15.08 -7.31
CA THR A 195 12.16 -16.50 -7.71
C THR A 195 11.24 -17.33 -6.81
N GLY A 196 11.21 -18.65 -7.00
CA GLY A 196 10.43 -19.55 -6.17
C GLY A 196 8.95 -19.63 -6.55
N GLN A 197 8.09 -19.74 -5.54
CA GLN A 197 6.64 -19.84 -5.74
C GLN A 197 6.02 -18.46 -5.94
N LEU A 198 6.03 -17.98 -7.18
CA LEU A 198 5.37 -16.74 -7.55
C LEU A 198 3.85 -16.91 -7.60
N PRO A 199 3.06 -15.83 -7.49
CA PRO A 199 1.65 -15.86 -7.86
C PRO A 199 1.50 -16.42 -9.28
N HIS A 200 0.43 -17.19 -9.50
CA HIS A 200 0.18 -17.81 -10.79
C HIS A 200 0.24 -16.76 -11.92
N LEU A 201 0.79 -17.12 -13.09
CA LEU A 201 1.01 -16.17 -14.19
C LEU A 201 -0.24 -15.35 -14.51
N SER A 202 -1.41 -16.00 -14.59
CA SER A 202 -2.67 -15.32 -14.85
C SER A 202 -3.08 -14.28 -13.79
N MET A 203 -2.64 -14.41 -12.54
CA MET A 203 -2.85 -13.38 -11.51
C MET A 203 -1.94 -12.18 -11.74
N ARG A 204 -0.68 -12.42 -12.11
CA ARG A 204 0.29 -11.36 -12.42
C ARG A 204 -0.13 -10.56 -13.67
N GLU A 205 -0.63 -11.25 -14.69
CA GLU A 205 -1.21 -10.63 -15.89
C GLU A 205 -2.44 -9.77 -15.55
N ARG A 206 -3.36 -10.30 -14.73
CA ARG A 206 -4.57 -9.56 -14.32
C ARG A 206 -4.25 -8.38 -13.41
N ASN A 207 -3.24 -8.49 -12.54
CA ASN A 207 -2.74 -7.37 -11.74
C ASN A 207 -2.33 -6.19 -12.63
N TYR A 208 -1.50 -6.43 -13.65
CA TYR A 208 -1.14 -5.38 -14.61
C TYR A 208 -2.36 -4.86 -15.37
N ALA A 209 -3.27 -5.76 -15.78
CA ALA A 209 -4.50 -5.36 -16.49
C ALA A 209 -5.39 -4.42 -15.66
N LEU A 210 -5.41 -4.54 -14.33
CA LEU A 210 -6.19 -3.67 -13.43
C LEU A 210 -5.67 -2.23 -13.37
N VAL A 211 -4.39 -2.01 -13.68
CA VAL A 211 -3.75 -0.68 -13.68
C VAL A 211 -3.44 -0.13 -15.07
N LYS A 212 -3.49 -0.98 -16.11
CA LYS A 212 -3.11 -0.64 -17.49
C LYS A 212 -3.86 0.60 -17.98
N GLY A 213 -3.11 1.55 -18.55
CA GLY A 213 -3.65 2.83 -19.04
C GLY A 213 -3.88 3.88 -17.96
N GLY A 214 -3.74 3.54 -16.67
CA GLY A 214 -3.78 4.47 -15.55
C GLY A 214 -2.38 4.92 -15.11
N ILE A 215 -2.35 5.72 -14.04
CA ILE A 215 -1.10 6.32 -13.54
C ILE A 215 -0.09 5.29 -13.02
N TYR A 216 -0.56 4.17 -12.46
CA TYR A 216 0.30 3.14 -11.85
C TYR A 216 0.98 2.22 -12.87
N ALA A 217 0.49 2.17 -14.11
CA ALA A 217 1.15 1.42 -15.18
C ALA A 217 2.37 2.16 -15.76
N ARG A 218 2.43 3.49 -15.62
CA ARG A 218 3.42 4.33 -16.32
C ARG A 218 4.87 3.92 -16.08
N ALA A 219 5.26 3.79 -14.82
CA ALA A 219 6.63 3.39 -14.47
C ALA A 219 6.96 1.98 -14.99
N VAL A 220 5.98 1.09 -15.01
CA VAL A 220 6.13 -0.28 -15.55
C VAL A 220 6.28 -0.25 -17.07
N ASP A 221 5.48 0.55 -17.76
CA ASP A 221 5.54 0.72 -19.21
C ASP A 221 6.92 1.30 -19.62
N GLU A 222 7.42 2.30 -18.88
CA GLU A 222 8.76 2.87 -19.08
C GLU A 222 9.88 1.85 -18.86
N MET A 223 9.78 1.02 -17.82
CA MET A 223 10.77 -0.04 -17.55
C MET A 223 10.81 -1.13 -18.63
N THR A 224 9.69 -1.41 -19.27
CA THR A 224 9.55 -2.52 -20.25
C THR A 224 9.80 -2.08 -21.69
N ALA A 225 9.81 -0.77 -21.93
CA ALA A 225 10.17 -0.18 -23.22
C ALA A 225 11.68 0.04 -23.40
N ALA A 226 12.48 -0.08 -22.33
CA ALA A 226 13.93 0.06 -22.30
C ALA A 226 14.65 -1.26 -22.63
#